data_AF-A0A359LGQ9-F1
#
_entry.id   AF-A0A359LGQ9-F1
#
_cell.length_a   1.000
_cell.length_b   1.000
_cell.length_c   1.000
_cell.angle_alpha   90.00
_cell.angle_beta   90.00
_cell.angle_gamma   90.00
#
_symmetry.space_group_name_H-M   'P 1'
#
loop_
_entity.id
_entity.type
_entity.pdbx_description
1 polymer ?
#
loop_
_entity_poly.entity_id
_entity_poly.type
_entity_poly.pdbx_seq_one_letter_code
_entity_poly.pdbx_strand_id
1 'polypeptide(L)'
;MLPIQRTVSCIIFYYLKGVGKLEQVQYHIRCKKGEVNKAVLLPGNTERADYIGAKFFQDSEKIVENREFHIYNGSYENKPMAVCSTGIGCMSAAVAIEELTNIGCKYFIRVGTCGSLSPEINPGNIIIATGAVRGDGASKEYIPIEYPAVADYHTVTALRNRAKKESTDYDLGIIRTHDAFYMESPFAFGNYKKRVAIWAEAGVLAIENEASALYVIGSLRKVQVGAILVAAGNLITGKKGTKDELQKSIDKAITIAAGALVDLQKGEGKKI
;
A
#
# COMPACT_ATOMS: atom_id res chain seq x y z
N MET A 1 -30.80 31.45 12.18
CA MET A 1 -29.60 31.61 11.33
C MET A 1 -28.43 30.94 12.03
N LEU A 2 -28.01 29.75 11.59
CA LEU A 2 -26.78 29.09 12.04
C LEU A 2 -25.59 29.64 11.24
N PRO A 3 -24.44 29.99 11.85
CA PRO A 3 -23.26 30.39 11.09
C PRO A 3 -22.40 29.18 10.72
N ILE A 4 -22.37 28.90 9.41
CA ILE A 4 -21.59 27.87 8.71
C ILE A 4 -20.19 28.41 8.34
N GLN A 5 -19.33 28.71 9.32
CA GLN A 5 -18.03 29.37 9.00
C GLN A 5 -16.77 28.82 9.70
N ARG A 6 -16.74 27.55 10.14
CA ARG A 6 -15.54 27.00 10.82
C ARG A 6 -14.75 25.88 10.15
N THR A 7 -15.07 25.45 8.92
CA THR A 7 -14.48 24.20 8.42
C THR A 7 -13.39 24.35 7.34
N VAL A 8 -13.21 25.51 6.71
CA VAL A 8 -12.28 25.63 5.55
C VAL A 8 -10.91 26.25 5.91
N SER A 9 -10.72 26.76 7.13
CA SER A 9 -9.50 27.51 7.51
C SER A 9 -8.38 26.67 8.16
N CYS A 10 -8.61 25.38 8.46
CA CYS A 10 -7.71 24.63 9.35
C CYS A 10 -6.45 24.09 8.66
N ILE A 11 -6.52 23.70 7.37
CA ILE A 11 -5.38 23.12 6.65
C ILE A 11 -4.27 24.16 6.46
N ILE A 12 -4.62 25.38 6.06
CA ILE A 12 -3.63 26.45 5.83
C ILE A 12 -2.99 26.91 7.15
N PHE A 13 -3.76 26.98 8.24
CA PHE A 13 -3.24 27.39 9.54
C PHE A 13 -2.26 26.38 10.17
N TYR A 14 -2.43 25.08 9.90
CA TYR A 14 -1.50 24.03 10.37
C TYR A 14 -0.10 24.18 9.76
N TYR A 15 0.03 24.73 8.56
CA TYR A 15 1.30 24.86 7.83
C TYR A 15 2.05 26.17 8.07
N LEU A 16 1.41 27.20 8.65
CA LEU A 16 1.98 28.56 8.75
C LEU A 16 2.84 28.82 10.00
N LYS A 17 2.87 27.92 10.99
CA LYS A 17 3.71 28.08 12.19
C LYS A 17 4.92 27.15 12.09
N GLY A 18 6.09 27.73 11.80
CA GLY A 18 7.39 27.05 11.66
C GLY A 18 7.97 26.43 12.94
N VAL A 19 7.17 25.69 13.70
CA VAL A 19 7.63 24.77 14.74
C VAL A 19 8.02 23.46 14.04
N GLY A 20 9.18 22.89 14.38
CA GLY A 20 9.79 21.78 13.65
C GLY A 20 8.78 20.69 13.24
N LYS A 21 8.55 20.57 11.92
CA LYS A 21 7.58 19.69 11.23
C LYS A 21 7.49 18.25 11.74
N LEU A 22 8.53 17.79 12.45
CA LEU A 22 8.76 16.40 12.85
C LEU A 22 8.23 16.06 14.25
N GLU A 23 7.89 17.03 15.12
CA GLU A 23 7.40 16.76 16.48
C GLU A 23 5.89 16.98 16.67
N GLN A 24 5.21 17.45 15.63
CA GLN A 24 3.77 17.72 15.67
C GLN A 24 2.96 16.44 15.46
N VAL A 25 1.87 16.32 16.21
CA VAL A 25 0.85 15.27 16.00
C VAL A 25 0.26 15.44 14.61
N GLN A 26 0.33 14.37 13.82
CA GLN A 26 -0.20 14.33 12.47
C GLN A 26 -1.73 14.39 12.48
N TYR A 27 -2.32 15.01 11.46
CA TYR A 27 -3.73 15.40 11.52
C TYR A 27 -4.67 14.19 11.35
N HIS A 28 -4.34 13.25 10.47
CA HIS A 28 -5.21 12.12 10.14
C HIS A 28 -4.83 10.86 10.90
N ILE A 29 -3.55 10.51 10.98
CA ILE A 29 -3.12 9.32 11.70
C ILE A 29 -3.02 9.54 13.21
N ARG A 30 -3.12 10.79 13.70
CA ARG A 30 -3.09 11.17 15.13
C ARG A 30 -1.85 10.72 15.92
N CYS A 31 -0.79 10.33 15.23
CA CYS A 31 0.50 9.96 15.82
C CYS A 31 1.51 11.10 15.72
N LYS A 32 2.54 11.07 16.58
CA LYS A 32 3.75 11.89 16.48
C LYS A 32 5.00 11.02 16.35
N LYS A 33 6.15 11.66 16.12
CA LYS A 33 7.44 10.98 16.01
C LYS A 33 7.75 10.12 17.22
N GLY A 34 8.18 8.90 16.95
CA GLY A 34 8.51 7.89 17.97
C GLY A 34 7.36 6.98 18.36
N GLU A 35 6.11 7.28 17.99
CA GLU A 35 4.95 6.45 18.35
C GLU A 35 4.68 5.32 17.36
N VAL A 36 5.25 5.35 16.15
CA VAL A 36 5.08 4.30 15.14
C VAL A 36 6.44 3.75 14.73
N ASN A 37 6.55 2.42 14.70
CA ASN A 37 7.76 1.74 14.27
C ASN A 37 8.08 2.06 12.79
N LYS A 38 9.38 2.15 12.46
CA LYS A 38 9.83 2.68 11.16
C LYS A 38 9.45 1.83 9.94
N ALA A 39 9.23 0.53 10.15
CA ALA A 39 8.82 -0.40 9.11
C ALA A 39 7.32 -0.65 9.23
N VAL A 40 6.57 -0.40 8.16
CA VAL A 40 5.10 -0.35 8.20
C VAL A 40 4.49 -1.18 7.08
N LEU A 41 3.61 -2.10 7.44
CA LEU A 41 2.71 -2.76 6.49
C LEU A 41 1.50 -1.84 6.20
N LEU A 42 1.14 -1.72 4.92
CA LEU A 42 0.07 -0.83 4.47
C LEU A 42 -1.07 -1.61 3.78
N PRO A 43 -1.97 -2.26 4.53
CA PRO A 43 -3.21 -2.78 3.95
C PRO A 43 -4.18 -1.64 3.59
N GLY A 44 -5.09 -1.87 2.65
CA GLY A 44 -6.18 -0.92 2.37
C GLY A 44 -7.28 -0.96 3.44
N ASN A 45 -7.73 -2.18 3.76
CA ASN A 45 -8.84 -2.42 4.68
C ASN A 45 -8.40 -2.35 6.15
N THR A 46 -9.23 -1.71 7.00
CA THR A 46 -9.01 -1.52 8.44
C THR A 46 -9.01 -2.84 9.22
N GLU A 47 -9.97 -3.73 8.95
CA GLU A 47 -10.05 -5.07 9.56
C GLU A 47 -8.80 -5.91 9.24
N ARG A 48 -8.19 -5.72 8.07
CA ARG A 48 -6.91 -6.36 7.74
C ARG A 48 -5.76 -5.80 8.58
N ALA A 49 -5.74 -4.50 8.88
CA ALA A 49 -4.75 -3.95 9.80
C ALA A 49 -4.94 -4.50 11.22
N ASP A 50 -6.18 -4.55 11.71
CA ASP A 50 -6.51 -5.14 13.01
C ASP A 50 -6.10 -6.62 13.06
N TYR A 51 -6.37 -7.37 11.99
CA TYR A 51 -5.99 -8.78 11.85
C TYR A 51 -4.46 -8.99 11.86
N ILE A 52 -3.72 -8.19 11.08
CA ILE A 52 -2.25 -8.23 11.06
C ILE A 52 -1.70 -7.95 12.46
N GLY A 53 -2.13 -6.87 13.08
CA GLY A 53 -1.70 -6.48 14.43
C GLY A 53 -1.99 -7.59 15.45
N ALA A 54 -3.19 -8.16 15.44
CA ALA A 54 -3.59 -9.17 16.42
C ALA A 54 -2.99 -10.57 16.21
N LYS A 55 -2.67 -10.95 14.96
CA LYS A 55 -2.28 -12.34 14.63
C LYS A 55 -0.82 -12.52 14.23
N PHE A 56 -0.19 -11.51 13.63
CA PHE A 56 1.16 -11.63 13.11
C PHE A 56 2.19 -11.00 14.05
N PHE A 57 1.82 -9.97 14.80
CA PHE A 57 2.77 -9.28 15.68
C PHE A 57 2.88 -9.93 17.06
N GLN A 58 4.10 -9.98 17.56
CA GLN A 58 4.46 -10.19 18.96
C GLN A 58 4.43 -8.83 19.68
N ASP A 59 4.04 -8.82 20.96
CA ASP A 59 3.94 -7.58 21.77
C ASP A 59 3.11 -6.49 21.08
N SER A 60 1.98 -6.90 20.51
CA SER A 60 1.13 -6.04 19.70
C SER A 60 0.37 -5.02 20.55
N GLU A 61 0.37 -3.76 20.12
CA GLU A 61 -0.34 -2.65 20.75
C GLU A 61 -1.09 -1.84 19.69
N LYS A 62 -2.39 -1.62 19.91
CA LYS A 62 -3.18 -0.69 19.09
C LYS A 62 -2.84 0.74 19.49
N ILE A 63 -2.30 1.52 18.56
CA ILE A 63 -1.86 2.90 18.78
C ILE A 63 -2.99 3.88 18.47
N VAL A 64 -3.63 3.73 17.31
CA VAL A 64 -4.69 4.64 16.85
C VAL A 64 -5.80 3.87 16.12
N GLU A 65 -7.02 4.36 16.31
CA GLU A 65 -8.17 4.14 15.46
C GLU A 65 -8.78 5.51 15.13
N ASN A 66 -8.51 6.05 13.94
CA ASN A 66 -9.07 7.32 13.50
C ASN A 66 -9.38 7.30 12.01
N ARG A 67 -10.66 7.48 11.66
CA ARG A 67 -11.16 7.32 10.28
C ARG A 67 -10.77 5.93 9.72
N GLU A 68 -10.18 5.87 8.53
CA GLU A 68 -9.67 4.66 7.90
C GLU A 68 -8.25 4.25 8.35
N PHE A 69 -7.64 4.96 9.31
CA PHE A 69 -6.28 4.71 9.78
C PHE A 69 -6.29 3.96 11.12
N HIS A 70 -6.21 2.63 11.04
CA HIS A 70 -5.99 1.74 12.18
C HIS A 70 -4.49 1.42 12.24
N ILE A 71 -3.85 1.75 13.35
CA ILE A 71 -2.40 1.59 13.53
C ILE A 71 -2.11 0.68 14.71
N TYR A 72 -1.28 -0.33 14.47
CA TYR A 72 -0.71 -1.19 15.52
C TYR A 72 0.81 -1.15 15.44
N ASN A 73 1.47 -1.15 16.58
CA ASN A 73 2.87 -1.53 16.71
C ASN A 73 2.98 -2.97 17.21
N GLY A 74 4.14 -3.56 17.01
CA GLY A 74 4.58 -4.78 17.67
C GLY A 74 5.94 -5.19 17.12
N SER A 75 6.19 -6.49 17.07
CA SER A 75 7.38 -7.04 16.44
C SER A 75 7.10 -8.30 15.64
N TYR A 76 7.96 -8.59 14.67
CA TYR A 76 7.93 -9.82 13.89
C TYR A 76 9.38 -10.29 13.70
N GLU A 77 9.65 -11.58 13.95
CA GLU A 77 11.03 -12.12 14.00
C GLU A 77 11.99 -11.23 14.82
N ASN A 78 11.53 -10.74 15.98
CA ASN A 78 12.27 -9.85 16.89
C ASN A 78 12.68 -8.49 16.30
N LYS A 79 12.03 -8.03 15.22
CA LYS A 79 12.21 -6.66 14.70
C LYS A 79 10.96 -5.82 14.93
N PRO A 80 11.09 -4.58 15.45
CA PRO A 80 9.99 -3.66 15.56
C PRO A 80 9.34 -3.37 14.21
N MET A 81 8.02 -3.38 14.17
CA MET A 81 7.23 -3.10 12.97
C MET A 81 5.86 -2.54 13.36
N ALA A 82 5.22 -1.87 12.41
CA ALA A 82 3.86 -1.40 12.52
C ALA A 82 3.01 -1.88 11.35
N VAL A 83 1.70 -1.78 11.50
CA VAL A 83 0.73 -1.85 10.40
C VAL A 83 -0.15 -0.61 10.47
N CYS A 84 -0.45 -0.02 9.31
CA CYS A 84 -1.34 1.14 9.18
C CYS A 84 -2.27 0.92 7.99
N SER A 85 -3.59 0.85 8.22
CA SER A 85 -4.53 0.82 7.10
C SER A 85 -4.58 2.16 6.36
N THR A 86 -4.81 2.09 5.05
CA THR A 86 -4.73 3.24 4.14
C THR A 86 -6.07 3.69 3.57
N GLY A 87 -7.14 2.92 3.79
CA GLY A 87 -8.40 3.10 3.09
C GLY A 87 -8.34 2.62 1.64
N ILE A 88 -9.37 2.98 0.86
CA ILE A 88 -9.44 2.72 -0.58
C ILE A 88 -9.16 4.03 -1.32
N GLY A 89 -8.24 3.97 -2.26
CA GLY A 89 -7.89 5.04 -3.18
C GLY A 89 -6.55 5.70 -2.88
N CYS A 90 -5.96 6.26 -3.93
CA CYS A 90 -4.67 6.91 -3.88
C CYS A 90 -4.62 8.13 -2.95
N MET A 91 -5.74 8.83 -2.75
CA MET A 91 -5.79 10.02 -1.89
C MET A 91 -5.61 9.68 -0.39
N SER A 92 -6.33 8.69 0.14
CA SER A 92 -6.17 8.29 1.54
C SER A 92 -4.83 7.58 1.77
N ALA A 93 -4.36 6.79 0.79
CA ALA A 93 -3.03 6.20 0.83
C ALA A 93 -1.91 7.26 0.84
N ALA A 94 -2.08 8.35 0.09
CA ALA A 94 -1.14 9.48 0.09
C ALA A 94 -1.07 10.15 1.46
N VAL A 95 -2.22 10.36 2.12
CA VAL A 95 -2.27 10.88 3.50
C VAL A 95 -1.49 9.99 4.46
N ALA A 96 -1.73 8.67 4.42
CA ALA A 96 -1.05 7.73 5.30
C ALA A 96 0.47 7.79 5.15
N ILE A 97 0.99 7.66 3.92
CA ILE A 97 2.44 7.62 3.70
C ILE A 97 3.12 8.96 4.00
N GLU A 98 2.48 10.10 3.71
CA GLU A 98 3.02 11.42 4.06
C GLU A 98 3.15 11.58 5.58
N GLU A 99 2.07 11.32 6.31
CA GLU A 99 2.06 11.52 7.75
C GLU A 99 2.97 10.52 8.47
N LEU A 100 3.03 9.26 8.04
CA LEU A 100 3.97 8.25 8.57
C LEU A 100 5.42 8.65 8.28
N THR A 101 5.71 9.18 7.10
CA THR A 101 7.06 9.63 6.74
C THR A 101 7.48 10.86 7.56
N ASN A 102 6.56 11.81 7.78
CA ASN A 102 6.81 12.99 8.62
C ASN A 102 7.19 12.62 10.05
N ILE A 103 6.68 11.50 10.58
CA ILE A 103 7.02 11.01 11.93
C ILE A 103 8.18 10.00 11.95
N GLY A 104 8.86 9.81 10.82
CA GLY A 104 10.13 9.09 10.73
C GLY A 104 10.05 7.63 10.27
N CYS A 105 8.89 7.17 9.77
CA CYS A 105 8.80 5.87 9.11
C CYS A 105 9.55 5.87 7.77
N LYS A 106 10.12 4.72 7.39
CA LYS A 106 11.09 4.62 6.28
C LYS A 106 10.85 3.47 5.33
N TYR A 107 10.23 2.39 5.79
CA TYR A 107 10.02 1.18 4.99
C TYR A 107 8.54 0.87 4.94
N PHE A 108 7.99 0.77 3.74
CA PHE A 108 6.57 0.59 3.51
C PHE A 108 6.35 -0.56 2.56
N ILE A 109 5.53 -1.53 2.97
CA ILE A 109 5.06 -2.59 2.07
C ILE A 109 3.54 -2.60 2.08
N ARG A 110 2.96 -2.26 0.93
CA ARG A 110 1.54 -2.42 0.70
C ARG A 110 1.18 -3.91 0.61
N VAL A 111 0.16 -4.32 1.36
CA VAL A 111 -0.41 -5.67 1.32
C VAL A 111 -1.86 -5.59 0.86
N GLY A 112 -2.04 -5.81 -0.43
CA GLY A 112 -3.31 -5.54 -1.13
C GLY A 112 -3.94 -6.76 -1.76
N THR A 113 -5.09 -6.52 -2.36
CA THR A 113 -5.77 -7.45 -3.26
C THR A 113 -5.94 -6.78 -4.62
N CYS A 114 -5.98 -7.56 -5.69
CA CYS A 114 -6.05 -7.03 -7.05
C CYS A 114 -6.93 -7.89 -7.95
N GLY A 115 -7.30 -7.34 -9.10
CA GLY A 115 -7.89 -8.09 -10.20
C GLY A 115 -6.83 -8.39 -11.26
N SER A 116 -6.57 -9.67 -11.53
CA SER A 116 -5.59 -10.08 -12.54
C SER A 116 -6.04 -9.70 -13.96
N LEU A 117 -5.06 -9.30 -14.78
CA LEU A 117 -5.15 -9.07 -16.21
C LEU A 117 -4.38 -10.11 -17.04
N SER A 118 -3.66 -11.03 -16.41
CA SER A 118 -2.98 -12.13 -17.10
C SER A 118 -3.82 -13.41 -17.01
N PRO A 119 -4.07 -14.14 -18.12
CA PRO A 119 -4.83 -15.39 -18.08
C PRO A 119 -4.15 -16.49 -17.24
N GLU A 120 -2.83 -16.42 -17.08
CA GLU A 120 -2.02 -17.39 -16.31
C GLU A 120 -2.14 -17.21 -14.80
N ILE A 121 -2.50 -16.00 -14.35
CA ILE A 121 -2.61 -15.67 -12.93
C ILE A 121 -4.02 -16.04 -12.45
N ASN A 122 -4.09 -17.08 -11.64
CA ASN A 122 -5.32 -17.57 -11.02
C ASN A 122 -5.62 -16.84 -9.70
N PRO A 123 -6.90 -16.82 -9.26
CA PRO A 123 -7.23 -16.32 -7.94
C PRO A 123 -6.41 -17.02 -6.84
N GLY A 124 -5.91 -16.24 -5.88
CA GLY A 124 -4.99 -16.67 -4.83
C GLY A 124 -3.50 -16.56 -5.20
N ASN A 125 -3.14 -16.40 -6.48
CA ASN A 125 -1.75 -16.15 -6.84
C ASN A 125 -1.26 -14.80 -6.30
N ILE A 126 0.03 -14.76 -5.98
CA ILE A 126 0.71 -13.60 -5.41
C ILE A 126 1.42 -12.84 -6.52
N ILE A 127 1.30 -11.53 -6.50
CA ILE A 127 1.99 -10.61 -7.41
C ILE A 127 2.86 -9.67 -6.58
N ILE A 128 4.13 -9.58 -6.92
CA ILE A 128 5.04 -8.55 -6.41
C ILE A 128 5.14 -7.49 -7.51
N ALA A 129 4.74 -6.26 -7.19
CA ALA A 129 4.74 -5.17 -8.17
C ALA A 129 6.12 -4.52 -8.27
N THR A 130 6.65 -4.38 -9.48
CA THR A 130 7.91 -3.64 -9.76
C THR A 130 7.66 -2.19 -10.13
N GLY A 131 6.44 -1.87 -10.56
CA GLY A 131 5.99 -0.52 -10.90
C GLY A 131 4.49 -0.51 -11.15
N ALA A 132 3.93 0.69 -11.25
CA ALA A 132 2.50 0.88 -11.44
C ALA A 132 2.21 1.91 -12.55
N VAL A 133 1.21 1.62 -13.39
CA VAL A 133 0.63 2.64 -14.27
C VAL A 133 -0.08 3.68 -13.41
N ARG A 134 0.25 4.96 -13.62
CA ARG A 134 -0.31 6.11 -12.89
C ARG A 134 -1.70 6.52 -13.45
N GLY A 135 -2.67 5.64 -13.26
CA GLY A 135 -4.07 5.88 -13.63
C GLY A 135 -4.87 6.66 -12.57
N ASP A 136 -4.19 7.24 -11.57
CA ASP A 136 -4.79 7.98 -10.47
C ASP A 136 -4.65 9.51 -10.65
N GLY A 137 -5.45 10.26 -9.90
CA GLY A 137 -5.39 11.72 -9.81
C GLY A 137 -4.35 12.20 -8.80
N ALA A 138 -4.22 11.54 -7.65
CA ALA A 138 -3.40 12.02 -6.54
C ALA A 138 -1.93 12.19 -6.95
N SER A 139 -1.31 11.17 -7.55
CA SER A 139 0.09 11.20 -7.97
C SER A 139 0.37 12.31 -8.99
N LYS A 140 -0.61 12.71 -9.82
CA LYS A 140 -0.47 13.80 -10.79
C LYS A 140 -0.40 15.17 -10.12
N GLU A 141 -0.95 15.31 -8.93
CA GLU A 141 -0.83 16.54 -8.12
C GLU A 141 0.56 16.66 -7.48
N TYR A 142 1.30 15.55 -7.34
CA TYR A 142 2.67 15.57 -6.82
C TYR A 142 3.72 15.90 -7.88
N ILE A 143 3.58 15.36 -9.08
CA ILE A 143 4.62 15.44 -10.12
C ILE A 143 4.03 15.16 -11.52
N PRO A 144 4.59 15.72 -12.62
CA PRO A 144 4.11 15.44 -13.98
C PRO A 144 4.03 13.96 -14.33
N ILE A 145 3.09 13.59 -15.19
CA ILE A 145 2.68 12.19 -15.47
C ILE A 145 3.81 11.32 -16.04
N GLU A 146 4.80 11.95 -16.67
CA GLU A 146 6.00 11.32 -17.23
C GLU A 146 6.91 10.72 -16.16
N TYR A 147 6.83 11.21 -14.92
CA TYR A 147 7.59 10.62 -13.81
C TYR A 147 7.08 9.20 -13.51
N PRO A 148 7.92 8.17 -13.49
CA PRO A 148 7.46 6.81 -13.36
C PRO A 148 7.10 6.46 -11.90
N ALA A 149 6.04 5.67 -11.69
CA ALA A 149 5.76 5.07 -10.39
C ALA A 149 6.45 3.70 -10.31
N VAL A 150 7.66 3.68 -9.75
CA VAL A 150 8.48 2.47 -9.60
C VAL A 150 8.63 2.09 -8.14
N ALA A 151 8.58 0.79 -7.85
CA ALA A 151 8.85 0.28 -6.51
C ALA A 151 10.36 0.38 -6.21
N ASP A 152 10.70 0.50 -4.92
CA ASP A 152 12.08 0.48 -4.47
C ASP A 152 12.72 -0.90 -4.76
N TYR A 153 13.90 -0.88 -5.39
CA TYR A 153 14.63 -2.08 -5.81
C TYR A 153 14.94 -3.02 -4.63
N HIS A 154 15.36 -2.46 -3.49
CA HIS A 154 15.71 -3.27 -2.33
C HIS A 154 14.47 -3.93 -1.74
N THR A 155 13.34 -3.23 -1.71
CA THR A 155 12.05 -3.73 -1.23
C THR A 155 11.52 -4.85 -2.11
N VAL A 156 11.55 -4.68 -3.44
CA VAL A 156 11.17 -5.74 -4.39
C VAL A 156 12.08 -6.96 -4.21
N THR A 157 13.38 -6.75 -4.05
CA THR A 157 14.35 -7.84 -3.84
C THR A 157 14.09 -8.59 -2.54
N ALA A 158 13.79 -7.87 -1.44
CA ALA A 158 13.46 -8.47 -0.15
C ALA A 158 12.18 -9.31 -0.23
N LEU A 159 11.10 -8.77 -0.85
CA LEU A 159 9.86 -9.51 -1.08
C LEU A 159 10.10 -10.79 -1.88
N ARG A 160 10.84 -10.69 -2.98
CA ARG A 160 11.18 -11.83 -3.85
C ARG A 160 11.96 -12.91 -3.10
N ASN A 161 12.98 -12.51 -2.35
CA ASN A 161 13.82 -13.43 -1.61
C ASN A 161 13.02 -14.10 -0.47
N ARG A 162 12.13 -13.35 0.18
CA ARG A 162 11.26 -13.92 1.22
C ARG A 162 10.23 -14.88 0.64
N ALA A 163 9.59 -14.55 -0.49
CA ALA A 163 8.67 -15.47 -1.17
C ALA A 163 9.36 -16.80 -1.53
N LYS A 164 10.60 -16.76 -2.03
CA LYS A 164 11.41 -17.97 -2.27
C LYS A 164 11.70 -18.76 -1.00
N LYS A 165 12.06 -18.08 0.09
CA LYS A 165 12.31 -18.73 1.39
C LYS A 165 11.07 -19.42 1.94
N GLU A 166 9.90 -18.82 1.73
CA GLU A 166 8.59 -19.37 2.11
C GLU A 166 8.05 -20.38 1.08
N SER A 167 8.86 -20.80 0.09
CA SER A 167 8.47 -21.73 -0.99
C SER A 167 7.14 -21.35 -1.65
N THR A 168 6.94 -20.05 -1.87
CA THR A 168 5.70 -19.49 -2.41
C THR A 168 5.96 -18.89 -3.78
N ASP A 169 5.22 -19.38 -4.77
CA ASP A 169 5.24 -18.85 -6.13
C ASP A 169 4.67 -17.44 -6.18
N TYR A 170 5.23 -16.62 -7.07
CA TYR A 170 4.80 -15.25 -7.30
C TYR A 170 5.06 -14.84 -8.74
N ASP A 171 4.21 -13.94 -9.23
CA ASP A 171 4.46 -13.17 -10.45
C ASP A 171 5.13 -11.84 -10.10
N LEU A 172 5.97 -11.35 -11.00
CA LEU A 172 6.73 -10.11 -10.82
C LEU A 172 6.54 -9.21 -12.04
N GLY A 173 6.03 -8.00 -11.86
CA GLY A 173 5.83 -7.10 -12.99
C GLY A 173 5.06 -5.82 -12.70
N ILE A 174 4.62 -5.17 -13.78
CA ILE A 174 3.89 -3.90 -13.73
C ILE A 174 2.43 -4.18 -13.42
N ILE A 175 1.85 -3.37 -12.53
CA ILE A 175 0.42 -3.34 -12.24
C ILE A 175 -0.17 -2.02 -12.72
N ARG A 176 -1.49 -1.89 -12.66
CA ARG A 176 -2.21 -0.65 -12.94
C ARG A 176 -2.91 -0.16 -11.69
N THR A 177 -2.67 1.09 -11.35
CA THR A 177 -3.44 1.80 -10.34
C THR A 177 -4.51 2.65 -11.03
N HIS A 178 -5.74 2.66 -10.51
CA HIS A 178 -6.82 3.50 -11.03
C HIS A 178 -7.78 3.96 -9.91
N ASP A 179 -8.45 5.11 -10.10
CA ASP A 179 -9.38 5.64 -9.09
C ASP A 179 -10.83 5.16 -9.26
N ALA A 180 -11.21 4.73 -10.46
CA ALA A 180 -12.60 4.42 -10.81
C ALA A 180 -12.83 2.90 -10.85
N PHE A 181 -12.90 2.25 -9.68
CA PHE A 181 -13.09 0.80 -9.54
C PHE A 181 -14.17 0.22 -10.49
N TYR A 182 -15.35 0.84 -10.50
CA TYR A 182 -16.48 0.36 -11.32
C TYR A 182 -16.26 0.45 -12.83
N MET A 183 -15.35 1.31 -13.32
CA MET A 183 -15.08 1.46 -14.75
C MET A 183 -14.33 0.27 -15.36
N GLU A 184 -13.73 -0.57 -14.52
CA GLU A 184 -13.03 -1.80 -14.91
C GLU A 184 -13.81 -3.04 -14.41
N SER A 185 -15.14 -2.92 -14.38
CA SER A 185 -16.06 -3.96 -13.92
C SER A 185 -17.26 -4.14 -14.88
N PRO A 186 -18.04 -5.23 -14.74
CA PRO A 186 -19.29 -5.41 -15.49
C PRO A 186 -20.33 -4.31 -15.31
N PHE A 187 -20.19 -3.45 -14.28
CA PHE A 187 -21.08 -2.32 -14.01
C PHE A 187 -20.62 -1.01 -14.69
N ALA A 188 -19.53 -1.04 -15.46
CA ALA A 188 -18.99 0.16 -16.09
C ALA A 188 -19.96 0.76 -17.13
N PHE A 189 -19.90 2.09 -17.27
CA PHE A 189 -20.43 2.73 -18.46
C PHE A 189 -19.53 2.43 -19.67
N GLY A 190 -20.12 1.79 -20.69
CA GLY A 190 -19.43 1.36 -21.91
C GLY A 190 -18.78 -0.03 -21.78
N ASN A 191 -17.86 -0.34 -22.70
CA ASN A 191 -17.27 -1.68 -22.76
C ASN A 191 -16.01 -1.77 -21.87
N TYR A 192 -16.17 -2.25 -20.64
CA TYR A 192 -15.04 -2.42 -19.71
C TYR A 192 -13.98 -3.39 -20.25
N LYS A 193 -14.38 -4.47 -20.96
CA LYS A 193 -13.44 -5.44 -21.54
C LYS A 193 -12.47 -4.76 -22.51
N LYS A 194 -12.97 -3.88 -23.37
CA LYS A 194 -12.11 -3.06 -24.27
C LYS A 194 -11.21 -2.10 -23.50
N ARG A 195 -11.69 -1.52 -22.38
CA ARG A 195 -10.86 -0.64 -21.54
C ARG A 195 -9.72 -1.38 -20.87
N VAL A 196 -9.95 -2.62 -20.42
CA VAL A 196 -8.91 -3.41 -19.73
C VAL A 196 -7.97 -4.14 -20.70
N ALA A 197 -8.44 -4.46 -21.91
CA ALA A 197 -7.67 -5.20 -22.92
C ALA A 197 -6.33 -4.55 -23.26
N ILE A 198 -6.30 -3.22 -23.42
CA ILE A 198 -5.06 -2.49 -23.74
C ILE A 198 -3.96 -2.69 -22.68
N TRP A 199 -4.35 -2.85 -21.41
CA TRP A 199 -3.41 -3.05 -20.31
C TRP A 199 -2.93 -4.49 -20.27
N ALA A 200 -3.83 -5.45 -20.49
CA ALA A 200 -3.48 -6.86 -20.60
C ALA A 200 -2.52 -7.10 -21.79
N GLU A 201 -2.81 -6.53 -22.95
CA GLU A 201 -1.96 -6.60 -24.15
C GLU A 201 -0.59 -5.94 -23.93
N ALA A 202 -0.52 -4.90 -23.10
CA ALA A 202 0.73 -4.25 -22.70
C ALA A 202 1.54 -5.02 -21.63
N GLY A 203 1.07 -6.20 -21.20
CA GLY A 203 1.74 -7.02 -20.19
C GLY A 203 1.55 -6.55 -18.75
N VAL A 204 0.55 -5.70 -18.47
CA VAL A 204 0.17 -5.35 -17.09
C VAL A 204 -0.44 -6.58 -16.43
N LEU A 205 0.05 -6.95 -15.24
CA LEU A 205 -0.34 -8.18 -14.56
C LEU A 205 -1.68 -8.08 -13.84
N ALA A 206 -1.98 -6.92 -13.25
CA ALA A 206 -3.18 -6.73 -12.44
C ALA A 206 -3.57 -5.27 -12.26
N ILE A 207 -4.80 -5.05 -11.79
CA ILE A 207 -5.39 -3.77 -11.44
C ILE A 207 -5.61 -3.68 -9.92
N GLU A 208 -5.22 -2.56 -9.33
CA GLU A 208 -5.45 -2.16 -7.93
C GLU A 208 -5.59 -0.64 -7.80
N ASN A 209 -5.62 -0.08 -6.59
CA ASN A 209 -6.11 1.29 -6.38
C ASN A 209 -5.18 2.24 -5.58
N GLU A 210 -3.96 1.83 -5.18
CA GLU A 210 -3.11 2.66 -4.31
C GLU A 210 -1.60 2.71 -4.66
N ALA A 211 -1.05 1.72 -5.38
CA ALA A 211 0.40 1.56 -5.47
C ALA A 211 1.11 2.71 -6.19
N SER A 212 0.52 3.29 -7.25
CA SER A 212 1.14 4.38 -8.00
C SER A 212 1.44 5.60 -7.12
N ALA A 213 0.48 6.02 -6.29
CA ALA A 213 0.65 7.14 -5.37
C ALA A 213 1.70 6.83 -4.30
N LEU A 214 1.66 5.62 -3.72
CA LEU A 214 2.65 5.19 -2.73
C LEU A 214 4.08 5.21 -3.29
N TYR A 215 4.29 4.75 -4.53
CA TYR A 215 5.61 4.75 -5.18
C TYR A 215 6.11 6.15 -5.53
N VAL A 216 5.24 7.00 -6.07
CA VAL A 216 5.58 8.39 -6.40
C VAL A 216 5.95 9.15 -5.13
N ILE A 217 5.11 9.11 -4.11
CA ILE A 217 5.36 9.82 -2.84
C ILE A 217 6.58 9.24 -2.15
N GLY A 218 6.72 7.91 -2.11
CA GLY A 218 7.89 7.24 -1.56
C GLY A 218 9.20 7.73 -2.17
N SER A 219 9.24 7.83 -3.50
CA SER A 219 10.39 8.36 -4.23
C SER A 219 10.69 9.82 -3.88
N LEU A 220 9.66 10.68 -3.87
CA LEU A 220 9.78 12.11 -3.54
C LEU A 220 10.19 12.35 -2.09
N ARG A 221 9.86 11.44 -1.19
CA ARG A 221 10.20 11.50 0.24
C ARG A 221 11.43 10.67 0.61
N LYS A 222 12.06 10.00 -0.38
CA LYS A 222 13.26 9.16 -0.21
C LYS A 222 13.08 8.06 0.85
N VAL A 223 11.93 7.40 0.80
CA VAL A 223 11.59 6.23 1.63
C VAL A 223 11.39 5.01 0.74
N GLN A 224 11.58 3.81 1.31
CA GLN A 224 11.49 2.57 0.55
C GLN A 224 10.06 2.07 0.53
N VAL A 225 9.53 1.82 -0.67
CA VAL A 225 8.13 1.42 -0.87
C VAL A 225 8.06 0.26 -1.85
N GLY A 226 7.29 -0.78 -1.49
CA GLY A 226 6.94 -1.90 -2.36
C GLY A 226 5.49 -2.33 -2.17
N ALA A 227 5.02 -3.25 -3.02
CA ALA A 227 3.70 -3.85 -2.87
C ALA A 227 3.72 -5.34 -3.18
N ILE A 228 2.96 -6.09 -2.39
CA ILE A 228 2.61 -7.49 -2.62
C ILE A 228 1.09 -7.60 -2.62
N LEU A 229 0.55 -8.27 -3.63
CA LEU A 229 -0.87 -8.31 -3.92
C LEU A 229 -1.33 -9.75 -4.09
N VAL A 230 -2.54 -10.05 -3.63
CA VAL A 230 -3.20 -11.32 -3.90
C VAL A 230 -4.25 -11.11 -5.00
N ALA A 231 -4.22 -11.91 -6.05
CA ALA A 231 -5.25 -11.89 -7.09
C ALA A 231 -6.57 -12.40 -6.50
N ALA A 232 -7.55 -11.54 -6.30
CA ALA A 232 -8.88 -11.93 -5.80
C ALA A 232 -9.75 -12.56 -6.91
N GLY A 233 -9.48 -12.18 -8.14
CA GLY A 233 -10.16 -12.64 -9.34
C GLY A 233 -9.34 -12.31 -10.58
N ASN A 234 -9.85 -12.70 -11.74
CA ASN A 234 -9.20 -12.47 -13.02
C ASN A 234 -10.21 -11.87 -13.99
N LEU A 235 -9.93 -10.66 -14.50
CA LEU A 235 -10.84 -9.92 -15.37
C LEU A 235 -10.86 -10.47 -16.81
N ILE A 236 -9.83 -11.21 -17.22
CA ILE A 236 -9.75 -11.83 -18.54
C ILE A 236 -10.52 -13.14 -18.57
N THR A 237 -10.27 -14.01 -17.59
CA THR A 237 -10.88 -15.35 -17.53
C THR A 237 -12.23 -15.36 -16.82
N GLY A 238 -12.55 -14.32 -16.03
CA GLY A 238 -13.75 -14.24 -15.21
C GLY A 238 -13.73 -15.08 -13.94
N LYS A 239 -12.63 -15.80 -13.66
CA LYS A 239 -12.47 -16.60 -12.44
C LYS A 239 -12.46 -15.72 -11.18
N LYS A 240 -13.02 -16.25 -10.09
CA LYS A 240 -13.05 -15.61 -8.77
C LYS A 240 -12.59 -16.60 -7.71
N GLY A 241 -11.79 -16.14 -6.76
CA GLY A 241 -11.36 -16.96 -5.62
C GLY A 241 -12.46 -17.03 -4.57
N THR A 242 -12.48 -18.14 -3.82
CA THR A 242 -13.31 -18.24 -2.62
C THR A 242 -12.69 -17.46 -1.46
N LYS A 243 -13.51 -17.09 -0.46
CA LYS A 243 -13.04 -16.35 0.72
C LYS A 243 -11.89 -17.08 1.43
N ASP A 244 -11.99 -18.40 1.57
CA ASP A 244 -11.01 -19.20 2.31
C ASP A 244 -9.69 -19.34 1.55
N GLU A 245 -9.74 -19.54 0.23
CA GLU A 245 -8.54 -19.58 -0.61
C GLU A 245 -7.80 -18.23 -0.60
N LEU A 246 -8.55 -17.14 -0.68
CA LEU A 246 -7.99 -15.79 -0.65
C LEU A 246 -7.40 -15.47 0.71
N GLN A 247 -8.06 -15.86 1.82
CA GLN A 247 -7.53 -15.63 3.15
C GLN A 247 -6.18 -16.35 3.35
N LYS A 248 -6.06 -17.62 2.96
CA LYS A 248 -4.79 -18.36 3.03
C LYS A 248 -3.67 -17.67 2.24
N SER A 249 -4.01 -17.12 1.08
CA SER A 249 -3.06 -16.42 0.21
C SER A 249 -2.68 -15.05 0.78
N ILE A 250 -3.62 -14.35 1.41
CA ILE A 250 -3.38 -13.10 2.15
C ILE A 250 -2.45 -13.35 3.33
N ASP A 251 -2.65 -14.43 4.09
CA ASP A 251 -1.78 -14.79 5.22
C ASP A 251 -0.33 -15.03 4.75
N LYS A 252 -0.17 -15.72 3.62
CA LYS A 252 1.15 -15.89 2.96
C LYS A 252 1.76 -14.55 2.54
N ALA A 253 0.98 -13.67 1.92
CA ALA A 253 1.45 -12.36 1.50
C ALA A 253 1.86 -11.48 2.69
N ILE A 254 1.14 -11.54 3.82
CA ILE A 254 1.49 -10.85 5.07
C ILE A 254 2.81 -11.40 5.63
N THR A 255 2.97 -12.72 5.72
CA THR A 255 4.22 -13.37 6.16
C THR A 255 5.41 -12.93 5.31
N ILE A 256 5.25 -12.92 3.98
CA ILE A 256 6.30 -12.49 3.05
C ILE A 256 6.63 -11.01 3.23
N ALA A 257 5.61 -10.15 3.35
CA ALA A 257 5.80 -8.71 3.55
C ALA A 257 6.49 -8.39 4.89
N ALA A 258 6.04 -9.01 5.97
CA ALA A 258 6.61 -8.87 7.30
C ALA A 258 8.07 -9.31 7.33
N GLY A 259 8.38 -10.50 6.76
CA GLY A 259 9.75 -11.00 6.64
C GLY A 259 10.64 -10.13 5.75
N ALA A 260 10.09 -9.54 4.68
CA ALA A 260 10.83 -8.61 3.84
C ALA A 260 11.19 -7.32 4.61
N LEU A 261 10.26 -6.77 5.40
CA LEU A 261 10.54 -5.62 6.28
C LEU A 261 11.60 -5.93 7.33
N VAL A 262 11.63 -7.15 7.88
CA VAL A 262 12.72 -7.62 8.77
C VAL A 262 14.07 -7.55 8.05
N ASP A 263 14.13 -8.04 6.81
CA ASP A 263 15.38 -8.11 6.04
C ASP A 263 15.88 -6.73 5.60
N LEU A 264 14.98 -5.80 5.24
CA LEU A 264 15.33 -4.41 4.94
C LEU A 264 15.96 -3.70 6.15
N GLN A 265 15.42 -3.93 7.35
CA GLN A 265 15.95 -3.36 8.59
C GLN A 265 17.36 -3.88 8.94
N LYS A 266 17.73 -5.10 8.52
CA LYS A 266 19.12 -5.60 8.68
C LYS A 266 20.10 -4.85 7.76
N GLY A 267 19.61 -4.27 6.66
CA GLY A 267 20.39 -3.55 5.67
C GLY A 267 20.72 -2.09 6.03
N GLU A 268 20.13 -1.53 7.11
CA GLU A 268 20.26 -0.11 7.52
C GLU A 268 21.72 0.40 7.67
N GLY A 269 22.71 -0.48 7.74
CA GLY A 269 24.14 -0.13 7.82
C GLY A 269 24.89 0.02 6.50
N LYS A 270 24.30 -0.35 5.35
CA LYS A 270 24.95 -0.21 4.03
C LYS A 270 24.39 1.03 3.34
N LYS A 271 25.11 2.15 3.43
CA LYS A 271 24.82 3.35 2.63
C LYS A 271 24.77 2.98 1.15
N ILE A 272 23.72 3.43 0.47
CA ILE A 272 23.64 3.55 -0.99
C ILE A 272 24.61 4.64 -1.43
#